data_AF-A0A7L2ATH8-F1
#
_entry.id   AF-A0A7L2ATH8-F1
#
_cell.length_a   1.000
_cell.length_b   1.000
_cell.length_c   1.000
_cell.angle_alpha   90.00
_cell.angle_beta   90.00
_cell.angle_gamma   90.00
#
_symmetry.space_group_name_H-M   'P 1'
#
loop_
_entity.id
_entity.type
_entity.pdbx_description
1 polymer ?
#
loop_
_entity_poly.entity_id
_entity_poly.type
_entity_poly.pdbx_seq_one_letter_code
_entity_poly.pdbx_strand_id
1 'polypeptide(L)'
;PALPLSCRPQAAVRRSAELAAEAEERSGRRRAARLRDALERERCLEEAVLRAEEARSRRELQLRQEERLAAELARLNHERLKEEKMRQRVRENSLELRELKKKLQSAYMNKERAAQVAEKKAIHYEKMRQEAEIAQKMKEEYERVMKEERSAELRRNKEKIMYQQELEKQLEEQEMKKQEAYKEFLREKLMIDEIVRKIYEEDQMEKQLKLDKIRATQMYIEEFKKEQAIWRRRKQEEMEEENRKIMEFANIQRQREEDQKAKVQDTEKKNQKLQSMIAQNLEREQQKREELEQIRQELYLEEQAETERKKEMAEIEKRIRQCLELRQMYDEHLALKKAAQQAVQEEEEAFRGQMLARLAEDDRIEQMNAQKRRMKQLEHRRAVEKLIEDRRKQFIADKERELEEIQLEERRQENIRAIVEEERQKLLKEHASKLLGYLPRGILREDDLDMLGEEFRLAYQKRGGDTFSEES
;
A
#
# COMPACT_ATOMS: atom_id res chain seq x y z
N PRO A 1 131.77 87.87 -49.29
CA PRO A 1 132.35 86.69 -48.61
C PRO A 1 131.38 86.16 -47.55
N ALA A 2 131.51 84.90 -47.11
CA ALA A 2 130.45 84.18 -46.40
C ALA A 2 130.59 84.16 -44.86
N LEU A 3 129.44 83.96 -44.17
CA LEU A 3 129.08 83.05 -43.04
C LEU A 3 130.14 82.71 -41.93
N PRO A 4 129.75 82.34 -40.68
CA PRO A 4 128.48 81.69 -40.29
C PRO A 4 127.85 82.05 -38.90
N LEU A 5 126.68 81.43 -38.60
CA LEU A 5 126.17 80.81 -37.34
C LEU A 5 126.48 81.42 -35.93
N SER A 6 125.64 81.30 -34.88
CA SER A 6 124.29 80.69 -34.67
C SER A 6 123.56 81.42 -33.49
N CYS A 7 122.42 80.93 -32.98
CA CYS A 7 121.54 81.72 -32.08
C CYS A 7 120.83 80.93 -30.95
N ARG A 8 120.59 81.63 -29.81
CA ARG A 8 119.79 81.26 -28.60
C ARG A 8 120.36 80.15 -27.69
N PRO A 9 120.46 80.41 -26.37
CA PRO A 9 119.42 79.90 -25.47
C PRO A 9 119.15 80.79 -24.22
N GLN A 10 117.98 81.43 -24.14
CA GLN A 10 117.46 82.03 -22.88
C GLN A 10 115.93 81.91 -22.72
N ALA A 11 115.17 82.14 -23.80
CA ALA A 11 113.71 82.06 -23.79
C ALA A 11 113.15 80.65 -23.43
N ALA A 12 113.92 79.59 -23.66
CA ALA A 12 113.56 78.23 -23.28
C ALA A 12 113.58 78.04 -21.75
N VAL A 13 114.63 78.52 -21.08
CA VAL A 13 114.84 78.32 -19.64
C VAL A 13 113.77 79.06 -18.82
N ARG A 14 113.42 80.29 -19.20
CA ARG A 14 112.31 81.03 -18.56
C ARG A 14 110.98 80.31 -18.73
N ARG A 15 110.63 79.88 -19.94
CA ARG A 15 109.40 79.09 -20.19
C ARG A 15 109.37 77.78 -19.41
N SER A 16 110.48 77.07 -19.26
CA SER A 16 110.51 75.87 -18.41
C SER A 16 110.35 76.17 -16.92
N ALA A 17 110.89 77.30 -16.43
CA ALA A 17 110.71 77.72 -15.03
C ALA A 17 109.27 78.21 -14.77
N GLU A 18 108.70 78.97 -15.69
CA GLU A 18 107.29 79.42 -15.67
C GLU A 18 106.35 78.20 -15.68
N LEU A 19 106.55 77.23 -16.60
CA LEU A 19 105.76 76.00 -16.65
C LEU A 19 105.95 75.11 -15.42
N ALA A 20 107.15 75.09 -14.81
CA ALA A 20 107.40 74.37 -13.56
C ALA A 20 106.69 75.03 -12.38
N ALA A 21 106.73 76.36 -12.27
CA ALA A 21 106.01 77.11 -11.24
C ALA A 21 104.49 76.98 -11.41
N GLU A 22 103.97 77.05 -12.64
CA GLU A 22 102.55 76.76 -12.90
C GLU A 22 102.19 75.30 -12.58
N ALA A 23 103.07 74.34 -12.84
CA ALA A 23 102.85 72.92 -12.51
C ALA A 23 102.87 72.68 -10.99
N GLU A 24 103.76 73.36 -10.26
CA GLU A 24 103.79 73.33 -8.80
C GLU A 24 102.58 74.04 -8.18
N GLU A 25 102.15 75.18 -8.73
CA GLU A 25 100.89 75.83 -8.36
C GLU A 25 99.68 74.93 -8.65
N ARG A 26 99.58 74.32 -9.83
CA ARG A 26 98.53 73.34 -10.15
C ARG A 26 98.59 72.14 -9.20
N SER A 27 99.78 71.70 -8.79
CA SER A 27 99.99 70.65 -7.78
C SER A 27 99.59 71.12 -6.38
N GLY A 28 99.88 72.36 -5.99
CA GLY A 28 99.47 72.99 -4.73
C GLY A 28 97.96 73.13 -4.64
N ARG A 29 97.33 73.68 -5.70
CA ARG A 29 95.87 73.78 -5.85
C ARG A 29 95.22 72.39 -5.81
N ARG A 30 95.80 71.36 -6.45
CA ARG A 30 95.34 69.95 -6.37
C ARG A 30 95.52 69.33 -4.97
N ARG A 31 96.60 69.65 -4.25
CA ARG A 31 96.82 69.22 -2.86
C ARG A 31 95.82 69.89 -1.91
N ALA A 32 95.60 71.19 -2.05
CA ALA A 32 94.61 71.96 -1.29
C ALA A 32 93.17 71.51 -1.59
N ALA A 33 92.84 71.18 -2.85
CA ALA A 33 91.56 70.58 -3.21
C ALA A 33 91.38 69.23 -2.51
N ARG A 34 92.34 68.29 -2.64
CA ARG A 34 92.29 66.99 -1.96
C ARG A 34 92.15 67.09 -0.44
N LEU A 35 92.72 68.10 0.20
CA LEU A 35 92.56 68.36 1.64
C LEU A 35 91.16 68.90 1.98
N ARG A 36 90.55 69.73 1.13
CA ARG A 36 89.15 70.14 1.26
C ARG A 36 88.21 68.96 1.01
N ASP A 37 88.41 68.21 -0.07
CA ASP A 37 87.69 66.97 -0.37
C ASP A 37 87.74 65.98 0.81
N ALA A 38 88.88 65.89 1.50
CA ALA A 38 89.05 65.03 2.68
C ALA A 38 88.26 65.56 3.89
N LEU A 39 88.42 66.83 4.25
CA LEU A 39 87.68 67.46 5.36
C LEU A 39 86.16 67.49 5.11
N GLU A 40 85.73 67.64 3.86
CA GLU A 40 84.32 67.56 3.45
C GLU A 40 83.79 66.12 3.54
N ARG A 41 84.61 65.10 3.24
CA ARG A 41 84.25 63.69 3.46
C ARG A 41 84.20 63.34 4.94
N GLU A 42 85.16 63.82 5.73
CA GLU A 42 85.18 63.63 7.19
C GLU A 42 83.91 64.22 7.81
N ARG A 43 83.55 65.46 7.47
CA ARG A 43 82.27 66.07 7.88
C ARG A 43 81.04 65.30 7.38
N CYS A 44 81.04 64.82 6.13
CA CYS A 44 79.94 63.98 5.63
C CYS A 44 79.82 62.66 6.41
N LEU A 45 80.93 62.09 6.88
CA LEU A 45 80.94 60.89 7.70
C LEU A 45 80.49 61.18 9.14
N GLU A 46 80.95 62.27 9.75
CA GLU A 46 80.49 62.76 11.07
C GLU A 46 78.98 63.01 11.06
N GLU A 47 78.47 63.75 10.08
CA GLU A 47 77.03 63.97 9.90
C GLU A 47 76.27 62.67 9.65
N ALA A 48 76.83 61.73 8.87
CA ALA A 48 76.19 60.42 8.65
C ALA A 48 76.15 59.57 9.92
N VAL A 49 77.18 59.61 10.77
CA VAL A 49 77.21 58.94 12.08
C VAL A 49 76.17 59.56 13.01
N LEU A 50 76.16 60.89 13.18
CA LEU A 50 75.19 61.59 14.03
C LEU A 50 73.74 61.32 13.58
N ARG A 51 73.45 61.39 12.28
CA ARG A 51 72.12 61.05 11.72
C ARG A 51 71.77 59.57 11.94
N ALA A 52 72.74 58.66 11.90
CA ALA A 52 72.53 57.24 12.18
C ALA A 52 72.31 56.95 13.67
N GLU A 53 72.97 57.68 14.57
CA GLU A 53 72.76 57.62 16.02
C GLU A 53 71.40 58.19 16.40
N GLU A 54 71.03 59.36 15.88
CA GLU A 54 69.66 59.89 16.02
C GLU A 54 68.62 58.89 15.48
N ALA A 55 68.85 58.27 14.33
CA ALA A 55 67.95 57.27 13.78
C ALA A 55 67.85 56.01 14.66
N ARG A 56 68.94 55.60 15.33
CA ARG A 56 68.92 54.51 16.34
C ARG A 56 68.10 54.93 17.55
N SER A 57 68.38 56.09 18.16
CA SER A 57 67.65 56.56 19.35
C SER A 57 66.16 56.79 19.08
N ARG A 58 65.80 57.29 17.89
CA ARG A 58 64.39 57.42 17.45
C ARG A 58 63.73 56.04 17.32
N ARG A 59 64.40 55.05 16.73
CA ARG A 59 63.91 53.66 16.63
C ARG A 59 63.78 52.99 17.99
N GLU A 60 64.74 53.17 18.90
CA GLU A 60 64.66 52.68 20.28
C GLU A 60 63.47 53.30 21.03
N LEU A 61 63.20 54.60 20.83
CA LEU A 61 62.05 55.26 21.43
C LEU A 61 60.73 54.70 20.86
N GLN A 62 60.66 54.47 19.55
CA GLN A 62 59.52 53.85 18.88
C GLN A 62 59.28 52.43 19.40
N LEU A 63 60.31 51.58 19.42
CA LEU A 63 60.22 50.21 19.96
C LEU A 63 59.77 50.22 21.42
N ARG A 64 60.31 51.10 22.28
CA ARG A 64 59.86 51.23 23.69
C ARG A 64 58.42 51.74 23.83
N GLN A 65 57.87 52.43 22.83
CA GLN A 65 56.45 52.82 22.78
C GLN A 65 55.58 51.65 22.29
N GLU A 66 56.01 50.96 21.23
CA GLU A 66 55.36 49.75 20.71
C GLU A 66 55.32 48.62 21.74
N GLU A 67 56.40 48.38 22.49
CA GLU A 67 56.47 47.42 23.60
C GLU A 67 55.48 47.74 24.72
N ARG A 68 55.32 49.03 25.07
CA ARG A 68 54.34 49.47 26.09
C ARG A 68 52.92 49.27 25.61
N LEU A 69 52.61 49.69 24.39
CA LEU A 69 51.30 49.49 23.77
C LEU A 69 50.98 48.00 23.61
N ALA A 70 51.95 47.18 23.21
CA ALA A 70 51.79 45.72 23.14
C ALA A 70 51.56 45.09 24.52
N ALA A 71 52.26 45.56 25.56
CA ALA A 71 52.04 45.09 26.93
C ALA A 71 50.67 45.51 27.50
N GLU A 72 50.20 46.72 27.20
CA GLU A 72 48.86 47.20 27.58
C GLU A 72 47.76 46.45 26.81
N LEU A 73 47.91 46.25 25.50
CA LEU A 73 47.02 45.42 24.69
C LEU A 73 47.01 43.95 25.18
N ALA A 74 48.16 43.40 25.57
CA ALA A 74 48.26 42.06 26.15
C ALA A 74 47.54 41.96 27.50
N ARG A 75 47.63 42.99 28.36
CA ARG A 75 46.86 43.06 29.62
C ARG A 75 45.36 43.11 29.36
N LEU A 76 44.89 44.03 28.52
CA LEU A 76 43.48 44.18 28.16
C LEU A 76 42.91 42.91 27.51
N ASN A 77 43.67 42.25 26.64
CA ASN A 77 43.26 40.97 26.05
C ASN A 77 43.25 39.82 27.08
N HIS A 78 44.19 39.80 28.03
CA HIS A 78 44.21 38.81 29.10
C HIS A 78 43.08 39.03 30.12
N GLU A 79 42.68 40.27 30.39
CA GLU A 79 41.52 40.65 31.20
C GLU A 79 40.21 40.25 30.52
N ARG A 80 40.04 40.58 29.23
CA ARG A 80 38.92 40.08 28.41
C ARG A 80 38.82 38.56 28.41
N LEU A 81 39.94 37.85 28.21
CA LEU A 81 39.97 36.38 28.25
C LEU A 81 39.63 35.81 29.64
N LYS A 82 40.02 36.49 30.73
CA LYS A 82 39.61 36.14 32.10
C LYS A 82 38.10 36.31 32.28
N GLU A 83 37.54 37.44 31.86
CA GLU A 83 36.10 37.70 31.92
C GLU A 83 35.30 36.71 31.07
N GLU A 84 35.73 36.43 29.83
CA GLU A 84 35.11 35.44 28.95
C GLU A 84 35.16 34.04 29.56
N LYS A 85 36.29 33.62 30.14
CA LYS A 85 36.43 32.32 30.80
C LYS A 85 35.61 32.22 32.09
N MET A 86 35.45 33.32 32.80
CA MET A 86 34.57 33.42 33.96
C MET A 86 33.09 33.33 33.52
N ARG A 87 32.66 34.11 32.51
CA ARG A 87 31.32 34.05 31.91
C ARG A 87 31.01 32.66 31.32
N GLN A 88 31.99 31.99 30.71
CA GLN A 88 31.85 30.60 30.25
C GLN A 88 31.55 29.65 31.41
N ARG A 89 32.31 29.70 32.52
CA ARG A 89 32.02 28.92 33.74
C ARG A 89 30.63 29.23 34.31
N VAL A 90 30.18 30.49 34.29
CA VAL A 90 28.84 30.87 34.74
C VAL A 90 27.75 30.28 33.82
N ARG A 91 27.91 30.35 32.49
CA ARG A 91 26.99 29.72 31.50
C ARG A 91 26.93 28.20 31.63
N GLU A 92 28.03 27.54 32.01
CA GLU A 92 28.12 26.09 32.16
C GLU A 92 27.56 25.60 33.51
N ASN A 93 27.81 26.34 34.60
CA ASN A 93 27.41 25.95 35.95
C ASN A 93 25.99 26.39 36.33
N SER A 94 25.52 27.56 35.89
CA SER A 94 24.16 28.02 36.21
C SER A 94 23.09 27.08 35.63
N LEU A 95 22.02 26.83 36.38
CA LEU A 95 20.90 26.01 35.92
C LEU A 95 19.99 26.82 34.98
N GLU A 96 19.71 28.07 35.33
CA GLU A 96 18.84 28.98 34.58
C GLU A 96 19.26 29.16 33.11
N LEU A 97 20.54 29.43 32.84
CA LEU A 97 21.04 29.61 31.47
C LEU A 97 21.03 28.28 30.69
N ARG A 98 21.25 27.14 31.36
CA ARG A 98 21.15 25.80 30.74
C ARG A 98 19.70 25.46 30.42
N GLU A 99 18.75 25.81 31.27
CA GLU A 99 17.31 25.67 30.99
C GLU A 99 16.84 26.61 29.88
N LEU A 100 17.23 27.88 29.91
CA LEU A 100 16.94 28.84 28.85
C LEU A 100 17.48 28.31 27.52
N LYS A 101 18.73 27.85 27.48
CA LYS A 101 19.32 27.26 26.28
C LYS A 101 18.55 26.03 25.77
N LYS A 102 18.12 25.11 26.66
CA LYS A 102 17.24 23.98 26.29
C LYS A 102 15.89 24.45 25.72
N LYS A 103 15.26 25.46 26.33
CA LYS A 103 13.97 26.03 25.90
C LYS A 103 14.08 26.80 24.57
N LEU A 104 15.22 27.45 24.30
CA LEU A 104 15.53 28.07 23.00
C LEU A 104 15.82 27.00 21.94
N GLN A 105 16.55 25.93 22.27
CA GLN A 105 16.78 24.79 21.38
C GLN A 105 15.47 24.09 20.99
N SER A 106 14.55 23.84 21.93
CA SER A 106 13.25 23.26 21.59
C SER A 106 12.38 24.20 20.75
N ALA A 107 12.50 25.52 20.93
CA ALA A 107 11.86 26.51 20.05
C ALA A 107 12.41 26.45 18.61
N TYR A 108 13.73 26.30 18.40
CA TYR A 108 14.31 26.07 17.07
C TYR A 108 13.79 24.77 16.44
N MET A 109 13.82 23.66 17.18
CA MET A 109 13.29 22.37 16.72
C MET A 109 11.81 22.45 16.34
N ASN A 110 11.01 23.24 17.08
CA ASN A 110 9.60 23.47 16.76
C ASN A 110 9.39 24.37 15.53
N LYS A 111 10.27 25.37 15.30
CA LYS A 111 10.27 26.17 14.07
C LYS A 111 10.60 25.31 12.84
N GLU A 112 11.60 24.43 12.95
CA GLU A 112 11.97 23.49 11.89
C GLU A 112 10.86 22.47 11.61
N ARG A 113 10.24 21.91 12.64
CA ARG A 113 9.05 21.04 12.50
C ARG A 113 7.89 21.75 11.81
N ALA A 114 7.62 23.02 12.14
CA ALA A 114 6.57 23.79 11.49
C ALA A 114 6.87 24.03 10.00
N ALA A 115 8.13 24.32 9.64
CA ALA A 115 8.56 24.41 8.25
C ALA A 115 8.38 23.08 7.51
N GLN A 116 8.81 21.95 8.09
CA GLN A 116 8.61 20.60 7.52
C GLN A 116 7.12 20.23 7.37
N VAL A 117 6.25 20.69 8.28
CA VAL A 117 4.79 20.48 8.17
C VAL A 117 4.19 21.35 7.05
N ALA A 118 4.65 22.59 6.88
CA ALA A 118 4.23 23.44 5.77
C ALA A 118 4.69 22.86 4.41
N GLU A 119 5.94 22.41 4.32
CA GLU A 119 6.52 21.73 3.15
C GLU A 119 5.72 20.46 2.80
N LYS A 120 5.48 19.57 3.77
CA LYS A 120 4.67 18.35 3.57
C LYS A 120 3.23 18.66 3.15
N LYS A 121 2.63 19.75 3.66
CA LYS A 121 1.30 20.22 3.21
C LYS A 121 1.35 20.71 1.77
N ALA A 122 2.36 21.49 1.37
CA ALA A 122 2.52 21.93 -0.02
C ALA A 122 2.68 20.74 -0.98
N ILE A 123 3.59 19.80 -0.68
CA ILE A 123 3.79 18.57 -1.45
C ILE A 123 2.49 17.73 -1.53
N HIS A 124 1.70 17.68 -0.46
CA HIS A 124 0.41 17.00 -0.48
C HIS A 124 -0.61 17.70 -1.40
N TYR A 125 -0.74 19.02 -1.35
CA TYR A 125 -1.61 19.77 -2.27
C TYR A 125 -1.17 19.63 -3.73
N GLU A 126 0.14 19.62 -4.01
CA GLU A 126 0.68 19.35 -5.35
C GLU A 126 0.32 17.95 -5.85
N LYS A 127 0.43 16.93 -4.98
CA LYS A 127 0.00 15.56 -5.30
C LYS A 127 -1.51 15.46 -5.54
N MET A 128 -2.33 16.02 -4.64
CA MET A 128 -3.80 16.06 -4.83
C MET A 128 -4.20 16.73 -6.15
N ARG A 129 -3.46 17.78 -6.56
CA ARG A 129 -3.64 18.42 -7.86
C ARG A 129 -3.25 17.49 -9.01
N GLN A 130 -2.07 16.84 -8.96
CA GLN A 130 -1.63 15.90 -9.99
C GLN A 130 -2.59 14.71 -10.12
N GLU A 131 -3.05 14.15 -9.00
CA GLU A 131 -4.04 13.07 -8.95
C GLU A 131 -5.39 13.51 -9.53
N ALA A 132 -5.82 14.76 -9.30
CA ALA A 132 -7.02 15.32 -9.94
C ALA A 132 -6.85 15.51 -11.45
N GLU A 133 -5.70 16.02 -11.91
CA GLU A 133 -5.37 16.16 -13.34
C GLU A 133 -5.28 14.80 -14.06
N ILE A 134 -4.78 13.76 -13.37
CA ILE A 134 -4.78 12.36 -13.86
C ILE A 134 -6.21 11.81 -13.89
N ALA A 135 -7.00 12.00 -12.83
CA ALA A 135 -8.37 11.51 -12.76
C ALA A 135 -9.30 12.17 -13.81
N GLN A 136 -9.04 13.42 -14.19
CA GLN A 136 -9.71 14.08 -15.31
C GLN A 136 -9.35 13.39 -16.64
N LYS A 137 -8.06 13.22 -16.94
CA LYS A 137 -7.60 12.52 -18.17
C LYS A 137 -8.15 11.09 -18.26
N MET A 138 -8.12 10.33 -17.17
CA MET A 138 -8.70 8.98 -17.13
C MET A 138 -10.19 8.99 -17.46
N LYS A 139 -10.97 9.95 -16.93
CA LYS A 139 -12.40 10.11 -17.27
C LYS A 139 -12.60 10.46 -18.74
N GLU A 140 -11.76 11.33 -19.32
CA GLU A 140 -11.84 11.65 -20.75
C GLU A 140 -11.57 10.43 -21.63
N GLU A 141 -10.55 9.60 -21.33
CA GLU A 141 -10.27 8.38 -22.09
C GLU A 141 -11.40 7.34 -21.91
N TYR A 142 -11.91 7.14 -20.70
CA TYR A 142 -13.09 6.30 -20.48
C TYR A 142 -14.30 6.80 -21.28
N GLU A 143 -14.55 8.10 -21.32
CA GLU A 143 -15.61 8.68 -22.14
C GLU A 143 -15.42 8.45 -23.64
N ARG A 144 -14.18 8.45 -24.15
CA ARG A 144 -13.88 8.13 -25.56
C ARG A 144 -14.17 6.66 -25.84
N VAL A 145 -13.68 5.74 -25.01
CA VAL A 145 -13.97 4.30 -25.12
C VAL A 145 -15.48 4.04 -25.09
N MET A 146 -16.22 4.60 -24.13
CA MET A 146 -17.68 4.45 -24.06
C MET A 146 -18.42 5.03 -25.29
N LYS A 147 -17.88 6.06 -25.95
CA LYS A 147 -18.43 6.61 -27.20
C LYS A 147 -18.14 5.69 -28.39
N GLU A 148 -16.95 5.10 -28.45
CA GLU A 148 -16.56 4.13 -29.47
C GLU A 148 -17.36 2.83 -29.36
N GLU A 149 -17.50 2.26 -28.16
CA GLU A 149 -18.32 1.07 -27.91
C GLU A 149 -19.77 1.28 -28.33
N ARG A 150 -20.41 2.37 -27.89
CA ARG A 150 -21.77 2.75 -28.33
C ARG A 150 -21.88 2.89 -29.85
N SER A 151 -20.83 3.38 -30.52
CA SER A 151 -20.80 3.46 -31.99
C SER A 151 -20.71 2.08 -32.65
N ALA A 152 -19.98 1.14 -32.05
CA ALA A 152 -19.85 -0.24 -32.52
C ALA A 152 -21.12 -1.06 -32.27
N GLU A 153 -21.78 -0.86 -31.12
CA GLU A 153 -23.11 -1.41 -30.85
C GLU A 153 -24.15 -0.89 -31.85
N LEU A 154 -24.13 0.41 -32.16
CA LEU A 154 -25.02 1.00 -33.16
C LEU A 154 -24.79 0.44 -34.57
N ARG A 155 -23.54 0.10 -34.94
CA ARG A 155 -23.24 -0.63 -36.19
C ARG A 155 -23.81 -2.04 -36.17
N ARG A 156 -23.49 -2.83 -35.13
CA ARG A 156 -24.02 -4.20 -34.93
C ARG A 156 -25.55 -4.25 -34.92
N ASN A 157 -26.20 -3.24 -34.34
CA ASN A 157 -27.66 -3.18 -34.31
C ASN A 157 -28.26 -2.78 -35.67
N LYS A 158 -27.59 -1.93 -36.46
CA LYS A 158 -27.97 -1.69 -37.87
C LYS A 158 -27.79 -2.96 -38.71
N GLU A 159 -26.68 -3.68 -38.55
CA GLU A 159 -26.42 -4.96 -39.22
C GLU A 159 -27.52 -6.00 -38.92
N LYS A 160 -27.93 -6.13 -37.65
CA LYS A 160 -29.08 -6.98 -37.26
C LYS A 160 -30.39 -6.56 -37.93
N ILE A 161 -30.68 -5.25 -38.01
CA ILE A 161 -31.90 -4.74 -38.64
C ILE A 161 -31.90 -5.03 -40.15
N MET A 162 -30.77 -4.86 -40.83
CA MET A 162 -30.65 -5.21 -42.25
C MET A 162 -30.87 -6.72 -42.46
N TYR A 163 -30.25 -7.56 -41.62
CA TYR A 163 -30.43 -9.01 -41.68
C TYR A 163 -31.87 -9.46 -41.37
N GLN A 164 -32.57 -8.78 -40.44
CA GLN A 164 -34.00 -9.01 -40.19
C GLN A 164 -34.84 -8.66 -41.43
N GLN A 165 -34.58 -7.53 -42.09
CA GLN A 165 -35.26 -7.15 -43.34
C GLN A 165 -34.95 -8.09 -44.52
N GLU A 166 -33.81 -8.79 -44.51
CA GLU A 166 -33.48 -9.83 -45.49
C GLU A 166 -34.23 -11.14 -45.20
N LEU A 167 -34.37 -11.53 -43.93
CA LEU A 167 -35.19 -12.67 -43.52
C LEU A 167 -36.69 -12.43 -43.76
N GLU A 168 -37.19 -11.22 -43.51
CA GLU A 168 -38.57 -10.82 -43.79
C GLU A 168 -38.90 -11.00 -45.29
N LYS A 169 -38.02 -10.52 -46.19
CA LYS A 169 -38.16 -10.74 -47.64
C LYS A 169 -38.10 -12.21 -48.04
N GLN A 170 -37.26 -13.03 -47.39
CA GLN A 170 -37.23 -14.47 -47.64
C GLN A 170 -38.53 -15.17 -47.21
N LEU A 171 -39.20 -14.68 -46.16
CA LEU A 171 -40.53 -15.15 -45.75
C LEU A 171 -41.60 -14.69 -46.73
N GLU A 172 -41.61 -13.42 -47.13
CA GLU A 172 -42.50 -12.89 -48.18
C GLU A 172 -42.37 -13.69 -49.49
N GLU A 173 -41.15 -13.98 -49.94
CA GLU A 173 -40.88 -14.85 -51.10
C GLU A 173 -41.46 -16.26 -50.93
N GLN A 174 -41.36 -16.85 -49.74
CA GLN A 174 -41.94 -18.17 -49.47
C GLN A 174 -43.48 -18.12 -49.45
N GLU A 175 -44.09 -17.05 -48.95
CA GLU A 175 -45.53 -16.87 -48.99
C GLU A 175 -46.04 -16.64 -50.42
N MET A 176 -45.34 -15.85 -51.24
CA MET A 176 -45.65 -15.68 -52.65
C MET A 176 -45.58 -17.03 -53.40
N LYS A 177 -44.53 -17.83 -53.18
CA LYS A 177 -44.39 -19.18 -53.77
C LYS A 177 -45.52 -20.13 -53.31
N LYS A 178 -45.97 -20.05 -52.05
CA LYS A 178 -47.16 -20.79 -51.56
C LYS A 178 -48.45 -20.32 -52.26
N GLN A 179 -48.63 -19.02 -52.45
CA GLN A 179 -49.79 -18.46 -53.16
C GLN A 179 -49.80 -18.85 -54.65
N GLU A 180 -48.63 -18.94 -55.29
CA GLU A 180 -48.48 -19.39 -56.68
C GLU A 180 -48.82 -20.87 -56.81
N ALA A 181 -48.21 -21.74 -55.99
CA ALA A 181 -48.55 -23.16 -55.94
C ALA A 181 -50.04 -23.41 -55.64
N TYR A 182 -50.68 -22.59 -54.80
CA TYR A 182 -52.12 -22.68 -54.55
C TYR A 182 -52.98 -22.26 -55.76
N LYS A 183 -52.56 -21.25 -56.53
CA LYS A 183 -53.20 -20.86 -57.80
C LYS A 183 -53.05 -21.96 -58.86
N GLU A 184 -51.91 -22.66 -58.88
CA GLU A 184 -51.68 -23.79 -59.77
C GLU A 184 -52.52 -25.01 -59.37
N PHE A 185 -52.53 -25.39 -58.09
CA PHE A 185 -53.43 -26.43 -57.56
C PHE A 185 -54.90 -26.14 -57.88
N LEU A 186 -55.36 -24.88 -57.81
CA LEU A 186 -56.73 -24.52 -58.20
C LEU A 186 -57.00 -24.71 -59.71
N ARG A 187 -56.01 -24.45 -60.58
CA ARG A 187 -56.12 -24.71 -62.03
C ARG A 187 -56.16 -26.22 -62.31
N GLU A 188 -55.27 -26.98 -61.69
CA GLU A 188 -55.25 -28.45 -61.79
C GLU A 188 -56.56 -29.04 -61.30
N LYS A 189 -57.07 -28.59 -60.16
CA LYS A 189 -58.33 -29.06 -59.59
C LYS A 189 -59.53 -28.79 -60.51
N LEU A 190 -59.59 -27.61 -61.15
CA LEU A 190 -60.61 -27.32 -62.17
C LEU A 190 -60.47 -28.21 -63.42
N MET A 191 -59.25 -28.49 -63.86
CA MET A 191 -58.98 -29.40 -64.99
C MET A 191 -59.35 -30.86 -64.65
N ILE A 192 -59.11 -31.31 -63.41
CA ILE A 192 -59.52 -32.61 -62.89
C ILE A 192 -61.05 -32.68 -62.79
N ASP A 193 -61.71 -31.67 -62.24
CA ASP A 193 -63.17 -31.58 -62.16
C ASP A 193 -63.80 -31.66 -63.58
N GLU A 194 -63.18 -31.04 -64.60
CA GLU A 194 -63.59 -31.19 -66.01
C GLU A 194 -63.39 -32.60 -66.58
N ILE A 195 -62.26 -33.25 -66.27
CA ILE A 195 -61.98 -34.63 -66.72
C ILE A 195 -62.98 -35.59 -66.08
N VAL A 196 -63.23 -35.46 -64.78
CA VAL A 196 -64.23 -36.25 -64.06
C VAL A 196 -65.63 -36.02 -64.64
N ARG A 197 -66.00 -34.80 -65.01
CA ARG A 197 -67.28 -34.52 -65.68
C ARG A 197 -67.37 -35.22 -67.04
N LYS A 198 -66.33 -35.16 -67.88
CA LYS A 198 -66.26 -35.86 -69.18
C LYS A 198 -66.38 -37.37 -69.00
N ILE A 199 -65.69 -37.95 -68.02
CA ILE A 199 -65.82 -39.37 -67.68
C ILE A 199 -67.28 -39.70 -67.32
N TYR A 200 -67.95 -38.93 -66.46
CA TYR A 200 -69.36 -39.16 -66.14
C TYR A 200 -70.29 -39.00 -67.35
N GLU A 201 -70.02 -38.06 -68.27
CA GLU A 201 -70.76 -37.88 -69.53
C GLU A 201 -70.60 -39.11 -70.45
N GLU A 202 -69.37 -39.59 -70.66
CA GLU A 202 -69.05 -40.79 -71.44
C GLU A 202 -69.65 -42.06 -70.82
N ASP A 203 -69.54 -42.21 -69.51
CA ASP A 203 -70.03 -43.36 -68.74
C ASP A 203 -71.57 -43.42 -68.71
N GLN A 204 -72.27 -42.31 -68.95
CA GLN A 204 -73.73 -42.30 -69.16
C GLN A 204 -74.09 -42.69 -70.60
N MET A 205 -73.38 -42.18 -71.61
CA MET A 205 -73.59 -42.54 -73.02
C MET A 205 -73.32 -44.04 -73.25
N GLU A 206 -72.28 -44.60 -72.62
CA GLU A 206 -71.95 -46.02 -72.76
C GLU A 206 -73.01 -46.94 -72.10
N LYS A 207 -73.62 -46.49 -70.99
CA LYS A 207 -74.78 -47.17 -70.37
C LYS A 207 -76.02 -47.15 -71.27
N GLN A 208 -76.31 -46.03 -71.93
CA GLN A 208 -77.41 -45.94 -72.90
C GLN A 208 -77.19 -46.90 -74.08
N LEU A 209 -76.00 -46.87 -74.68
CA LEU A 209 -75.62 -47.78 -75.77
C LEU A 209 -75.65 -49.26 -75.37
N LYS A 210 -75.37 -49.59 -74.10
CA LYS A 210 -75.55 -50.95 -73.55
C LYS A 210 -77.03 -51.34 -73.46
N LEU A 211 -77.90 -50.46 -72.97
CA LEU A 211 -79.34 -50.69 -72.92
C LEU A 211 -79.95 -50.86 -74.32
N ASP A 212 -79.49 -50.11 -75.32
CA ASP A 212 -79.98 -50.23 -76.70
C ASP A 212 -79.59 -51.55 -77.36
N LYS A 213 -78.35 -52.02 -77.14
CA LYS A 213 -77.91 -53.36 -77.57
C LYS A 213 -78.69 -54.48 -76.90
N ILE A 214 -79.06 -54.31 -75.62
CA ILE A 214 -79.91 -55.27 -74.89
C ILE A 214 -81.33 -55.27 -75.49
N ARG A 215 -81.92 -54.11 -75.76
CA ARG A 215 -83.25 -54.00 -76.38
C ARG A 215 -83.29 -54.64 -77.77
N ALA A 216 -82.28 -54.36 -78.62
CA ALA A 216 -82.18 -54.97 -79.95
C ALA A 216 -82.05 -56.49 -79.90
N THR A 217 -81.19 -57.04 -79.02
CA THR A 217 -81.04 -58.50 -78.88
C THR A 217 -82.28 -59.17 -78.30
N GLN A 218 -83.01 -58.50 -77.39
CA GLN A 218 -84.30 -58.99 -76.89
C GLN A 218 -85.36 -59.11 -78.01
N MET A 219 -85.46 -58.11 -78.89
CA MET A 219 -86.39 -58.17 -80.03
C MET A 219 -86.10 -59.36 -80.96
N TYR A 220 -84.84 -59.54 -81.38
CA TYR A 220 -84.44 -60.69 -82.20
C TYR A 220 -84.72 -62.05 -81.52
N ILE A 221 -84.53 -62.14 -80.20
CA ILE A 221 -84.84 -63.36 -79.42
C ILE A 221 -86.35 -63.62 -79.39
N GLU A 222 -87.20 -62.60 -79.32
CA GLU A 222 -88.65 -62.77 -79.38
C GLU A 222 -89.16 -63.18 -80.77
N GLU A 223 -88.60 -62.61 -81.83
CA GLU A 223 -88.93 -62.96 -83.22
C GLU A 223 -88.57 -64.42 -83.49
N PHE A 224 -87.34 -64.83 -83.16
CA PHE A 224 -86.90 -66.22 -83.28
C PHE A 224 -87.77 -67.20 -82.45
N LYS A 225 -88.21 -66.80 -81.24
CA LYS A 225 -89.15 -67.61 -80.44
C LYS A 225 -90.53 -67.76 -81.10
N LYS A 226 -91.03 -66.73 -81.78
CA LYS A 226 -92.32 -66.77 -82.51
C LYS A 226 -92.22 -67.75 -83.69
N GLU A 227 -91.16 -67.67 -84.49
CA GLU A 227 -90.90 -68.61 -85.60
C GLU A 227 -90.74 -70.06 -85.11
N GLN A 228 -89.95 -70.29 -84.05
CA GLN A 228 -89.73 -71.62 -83.50
C GLN A 228 -90.98 -72.22 -82.85
N ALA A 229 -91.95 -71.41 -82.42
CA ALA A 229 -93.26 -71.88 -81.95
C ALA A 229 -94.17 -72.30 -83.11
N ILE A 230 -94.13 -71.58 -84.24
CA ILE A 230 -94.86 -71.94 -85.48
C ILE A 230 -94.31 -73.25 -86.05
N TRP A 231 -92.98 -73.41 -86.09
CA TRP A 231 -92.33 -74.66 -86.52
C TRP A 231 -92.70 -75.85 -85.62
N ARG A 232 -92.69 -75.66 -84.29
CA ARG A 232 -93.06 -76.72 -83.34
C ARG A 232 -94.51 -77.19 -83.50
N ARG A 233 -95.48 -76.29 -83.73
CA ARG A 233 -96.88 -76.69 -83.96
C ARG A 233 -97.03 -77.61 -85.17
N ARG A 234 -96.48 -77.23 -86.33
CA ARG A 234 -96.49 -78.06 -87.54
C ARG A 234 -95.88 -79.45 -87.29
N LYS A 235 -94.74 -79.51 -86.60
CA LYS A 235 -94.09 -80.79 -86.31
C LYS A 235 -94.86 -81.63 -85.27
N GLN A 236 -95.60 -81.02 -84.34
CA GLN A 236 -96.50 -81.75 -83.44
C GLN A 236 -97.71 -82.34 -84.17
N GLU A 237 -98.32 -81.58 -85.10
CA GLU A 237 -99.43 -82.05 -85.95
C GLU A 237 -99.01 -83.30 -86.76
N GLU A 238 -97.84 -83.29 -87.40
CA GLU A 238 -97.26 -84.46 -88.09
C GLU A 238 -97.01 -85.64 -87.13
N MET A 239 -96.44 -85.40 -85.94
CA MET A 239 -96.12 -86.45 -84.96
C MET A 239 -97.37 -87.08 -84.32
N GLU A 240 -98.51 -86.40 -84.26
CA GLU A 240 -99.77 -86.98 -83.77
C GLU A 240 -100.38 -87.98 -84.77
N GLU A 241 -100.21 -87.77 -86.07
CA GLU A 241 -100.63 -88.72 -87.10
C GLU A 241 -99.76 -89.99 -87.18
N GLU A 242 -98.50 -89.90 -86.76
CA GLU A 242 -97.59 -91.05 -86.62
C GLU A 242 -97.82 -91.80 -85.30
N ASN A 243 -97.91 -91.11 -84.17
CA ASN A 243 -98.07 -91.76 -82.86
C ASN A 243 -99.36 -92.58 -82.72
N ARG A 244 -100.44 -92.21 -83.41
CA ARG A 244 -101.68 -93.03 -83.47
C ARG A 244 -101.40 -94.45 -83.99
N LYS A 245 -100.52 -94.59 -84.98
CA LYS A 245 -100.12 -95.88 -85.58
C LYS A 245 -99.13 -96.65 -84.70
N ILE A 246 -98.36 -95.95 -83.86
CA ILE A 246 -97.35 -96.55 -82.96
C ILE A 246 -97.99 -97.15 -81.70
N MET A 247 -99.02 -96.51 -81.13
CA MET A 247 -99.69 -97.04 -79.93
C MET A 247 -100.35 -98.41 -80.14
N GLU A 248 -100.84 -98.67 -81.36
CA GLU A 248 -101.41 -99.97 -81.76
C GLU A 248 -100.36 -101.11 -81.71
N PHE A 249 -99.09 -100.79 -81.96
CA PHE A 249 -97.97 -101.73 -81.93
C PHE A 249 -97.37 -101.91 -80.51
N ALA A 250 -97.20 -100.81 -79.77
CA ALA A 250 -96.46 -100.78 -78.50
C ALA A 250 -97.10 -101.60 -77.35
N ASN A 251 -98.41 -101.88 -77.42
CA ASN A 251 -99.09 -102.72 -76.41
C ASN A 251 -98.73 -104.21 -76.51
N ILE A 252 -98.18 -104.67 -77.64
CA ILE A 252 -97.84 -106.08 -77.87
C ILE A 252 -96.49 -106.46 -77.23
N GLN A 253 -95.57 -105.50 -77.05
CA GLN A 253 -94.19 -105.77 -76.63
C GLN A 253 -93.99 -105.79 -75.10
N ARG A 254 -94.81 -105.06 -74.33
CA ARG A 254 -94.52 -104.72 -72.92
C ARG A 254 -94.54 -105.89 -71.92
N GLN A 255 -95.08 -107.05 -72.32
CA GLN A 255 -95.22 -108.25 -71.46
C GLN A 255 -93.94 -109.12 -71.37
N ARG A 256 -92.73 -108.55 -71.50
CA ARG A 256 -91.48 -109.34 -71.64
C ARG A 256 -90.24 -108.88 -70.83
N GLU A 257 -90.28 -107.76 -70.11
CA GLU A 257 -89.04 -107.14 -69.58
C GLU A 257 -88.82 -107.19 -68.05
N GLU A 258 -89.79 -107.62 -67.24
CA GLU A 258 -89.77 -107.33 -65.79
C GLU A 258 -88.80 -108.21 -64.95
N ASP A 259 -88.22 -109.27 -65.51
CA ASP A 259 -87.61 -110.38 -64.74
C ASP A 259 -86.13 -110.22 -64.28
N GLN A 260 -85.37 -109.17 -64.62
CA GLN A 260 -83.87 -109.26 -64.61
C GLN A 260 -83.05 -108.60 -63.47
N LYS A 261 -83.56 -107.70 -62.62
CA LYS A 261 -82.77 -106.51 -62.19
C LYS A 261 -81.92 -106.48 -60.87
N ALA A 262 -81.84 -107.50 -60.01
CA ALA A 262 -81.60 -107.26 -58.55
C ALA A 262 -80.33 -107.85 -57.85
N LYS A 263 -79.07 -107.39 -58.09
CA LYS A 263 -77.84 -108.10 -57.56
C LYS A 263 -76.53 -107.32 -57.12
N VAL A 264 -76.48 -106.01 -56.79
CA VAL A 264 -75.21 -105.23 -57.02
C VAL A 264 -74.29 -104.72 -55.84
N GLN A 265 -74.75 -104.31 -54.65
CA GLN A 265 -74.48 -102.90 -54.22
C GLN A 265 -73.35 -102.40 -53.24
N ASP A 266 -72.55 -103.16 -52.45
CA ASP A 266 -71.66 -102.55 -51.40
C ASP A 266 -70.23 -103.15 -51.23
N THR A 267 -69.24 -102.35 -50.77
CA THR A 267 -67.82 -102.75 -50.51
C THR A 267 -66.98 -101.96 -49.46
N GLU A 268 -67.23 -100.68 -49.16
CA GLU A 268 -66.11 -99.69 -49.16
C GLU A 268 -65.30 -99.42 -47.85
N LYS A 269 -65.98 -99.08 -46.75
CA LYS A 269 -65.64 -97.93 -45.86
C LYS A 269 -64.43 -98.14 -44.91
N LYS A 270 -63.29 -97.40 -45.05
CA LYS A 270 -62.02 -97.69 -44.29
C LYS A 270 -61.04 -96.57 -43.84
N ASN A 271 -60.75 -95.50 -44.60
CA ASN A 271 -59.40 -94.84 -44.60
C ASN A 271 -59.15 -93.60 -43.69
N GLN A 272 -59.02 -93.68 -42.34
CA GLN A 272 -59.07 -92.45 -41.47
C GLN A 272 -58.04 -92.20 -40.31
N LYS A 273 -56.88 -92.87 -40.17
CA LYS A 273 -56.16 -92.91 -38.85
C LYS A 273 -54.78 -92.22 -38.61
N LEU A 274 -54.16 -91.46 -39.53
CA LEU A 274 -52.69 -91.21 -39.46
C LEU A 274 -52.17 -89.92 -38.75
N GLN A 275 -52.99 -88.94 -38.38
CA GLN A 275 -52.53 -87.53 -38.29
C GLN A 275 -51.98 -86.96 -36.96
N SER A 276 -51.91 -87.68 -35.83
CA SER A 276 -51.86 -87.03 -34.49
C SER A 276 -50.49 -86.75 -33.81
N MET A 277 -49.35 -87.27 -34.29
CA MET A 277 -48.13 -87.35 -33.45
C MET A 277 -47.24 -86.09 -33.32
N ILE A 278 -47.43 -85.03 -34.11
CA ILE A 278 -46.36 -84.02 -34.34
C ILE A 278 -46.19 -82.99 -33.20
N ALA A 279 -47.17 -82.81 -32.32
CA ALA A 279 -47.28 -81.61 -31.47
C ALA A 279 -46.31 -81.48 -30.27
N GLN A 280 -45.71 -82.56 -29.76
CA GLN A 280 -45.14 -82.59 -28.39
C GLN A 280 -43.70 -82.04 -28.22
N ASN A 281 -43.00 -81.64 -29.28
CA ASN A 281 -41.55 -81.34 -29.19
C ASN A 281 -41.18 -79.86 -28.92
N LEU A 282 -42.14 -78.93 -28.95
CA LEU A 282 -41.84 -77.48 -28.95
C LEU A 282 -41.56 -76.89 -27.55
N GLU A 283 -42.03 -77.55 -26.49
CA GLU A 283 -42.26 -76.94 -25.17
C GLU A 283 -40.99 -76.82 -24.29
N ARG A 284 -39.92 -77.57 -24.60
CA ARG A 284 -38.74 -77.74 -23.72
C ARG A 284 -37.68 -76.63 -23.77
N GLU A 285 -37.72 -75.73 -24.75
CA GLU A 285 -36.66 -74.72 -24.94
C GLU A 285 -36.92 -73.37 -24.23
N GLN A 286 -38.11 -73.15 -23.66
CA GLN A 286 -38.43 -71.86 -23.04
C GLN A 286 -37.85 -71.69 -21.63
N GLN A 287 -37.86 -72.76 -20.81
CA GLN A 287 -37.49 -72.72 -19.38
C GLN A 287 -36.05 -72.26 -19.11
N LYS A 288 -35.11 -72.46 -20.04
CA LYS A 288 -33.68 -72.09 -19.88
C LYS A 288 -33.40 -70.58 -19.89
N ARG A 289 -34.41 -69.73 -20.11
CA ARG A 289 -34.22 -68.27 -20.23
C ARG A 289 -34.48 -67.51 -18.94
N GLU A 290 -35.26 -68.08 -18.03
CA GLU A 290 -35.75 -67.40 -16.81
C GLU A 290 -34.70 -67.39 -15.67
N GLU A 291 -33.75 -68.33 -15.69
CA GLU A 291 -32.66 -68.45 -14.70
C GLU A 291 -31.65 -67.28 -14.76
N LEU A 292 -31.55 -66.59 -15.90
CA LEU A 292 -30.53 -65.53 -16.12
C LEU A 292 -30.91 -64.15 -15.58
N GLU A 293 -32.18 -63.90 -15.24
CA GLU A 293 -32.64 -62.56 -14.82
C GLU A 293 -32.53 -62.33 -13.31
N GLN A 294 -32.48 -63.39 -12.51
CA GLN A 294 -32.46 -63.31 -11.03
C GLN A 294 -31.15 -62.71 -10.50
N ILE A 295 -30.01 -63.05 -11.11
CA ILE A 295 -28.65 -62.61 -10.71
C ILE A 295 -28.47 -61.08 -10.75
N ARG A 296 -29.32 -60.35 -11.50
CA ARG A 296 -29.26 -58.88 -11.58
C ARG A 296 -29.79 -58.15 -10.34
N GLN A 297 -30.51 -58.82 -9.44
CA GLN A 297 -31.21 -58.13 -8.33
C GLN A 297 -30.36 -58.04 -7.05
N GLU A 298 -29.35 -58.90 -6.89
CA GLU A 298 -28.52 -58.95 -5.67
C GLU A 298 -27.56 -57.75 -5.57
N LEU A 299 -26.99 -57.30 -6.70
CA LEU A 299 -26.01 -56.21 -6.79
C LEU A 299 -26.53 -54.83 -6.32
N TYR A 300 -27.84 -54.63 -6.25
CA TYR A 300 -28.45 -53.34 -5.85
C TYR A 300 -28.46 -53.10 -4.34
N LEU A 301 -28.31 -54.15 -3.53
CA LEU A 301 -28.37 -54.04 -2.06
C LEU A 301 -27.04 -53.58 -1.45
N GLU A 302 -25.92 -53.77 -2.15
CA GLU A 302 -24.59 -53.53 -1.60
C GLU A 302 -24.19 -52.04 -1.64
N GLU A 303 -24.69 -51.26 -2.61
CA GLU A 303 -24.43 -49.81 -2.71
C GLU A 303 -25.03 -48.99 -1.56
N GLN A 304 -26.08 -49.47 -0.89
CA GLN A 304 -26.71 -48.72 0.21
C GLN A 304 -25.84 -48.71 1.49
N ALA A 305 -25.04 -49.76 1.71
CA ALA A 305 -24.22 -49.91 2.92
C ALA A 305 -23.10 -48.84 3.04
N GLU A 306 -22.56 -48.37 1.90
CA GLU A 306 -21.53 -47.33 1.82
C GLU A 306 -22.00 -45.94 2.31
N THR A 307 -23.32 -45.74 2.49
CA THR A 307 -23.91 -44.42 2.82
C THR A 307 -24.07 -44.17 4.33
N GLU A 308 -24.08 -45.22 5.16
CA GLU A 308 -24.33 -45.11 6.61
C GLU A 308 -23.10 -44.62 7.37
N ARG A 309 -21.93 -45.26 7.20
CA ARG A 309 -20.75 -45.00 8.04
C ARG A 309 -20.05 -43.66 7.82
N LYS A 310 -20.32 -42.97 6.71
CA LYS A 310 -19.85 -41.59 6.52
C LYS A 310 -20.47 -40.60 7.54
N LYS A 311 -21.48 -41.04 8.31
CA LYS A 311 -22.05 -40.32 9.46
C LYS A 311 -21.22 -40.50 10.75
N GLU A 312 -20.58 -41.65 10.96
CA GLU A 312 -19.84 -41.98 12.20
C GLU A 312 -18.63 -41.02 12.42
N MET A 313 -17.93 -40.65 11.33
CA MET A 313 -16.76 -39.77 11.40
C MET A 313 -17.09 -38.32 11.82
N ALA A 314 -18.32 -37.86 11.57
CA ALA A 314 -18.76 -36.49 11.89
C ALA A 314 -19.09 -36.27 13.38
N GLU A 315 -19.21 -37.35 14.17
CA GLU A 315 -19.42 -37.25 15.62
C GLU A 315 -18.11 -37.14 16.40
N ILE A 316 -17.04 -37.78 15.90
CA ILE A 316 -15.70 -37.73 16.50
C ILE A 316 -15.16 -36.29 16.52
N GLU A 317 -15.38 -35.53 15.45
CA GLU A 317 -14.88 -34.16 15.31
C GLU A 317 -15.57 -33.15 16.26
N LYS A 318 -16.74 -33.48 16.82
CA LYS A 318 -17.37 -32.64 17.87
C LYS A 318 -16.63 -32.67 19.21
N ARG A 319 -15.75 -33.67 19.43
CA ARG A 319 -14.77 -33.65 20.55
C ARG A 319 -13.81 -32.45 20.44
N ILE A 320 -13.69 -31.86 19.24
CA ILE A 320 -13.48 -30.44 18.93
C ILE A 320 -13.40 -29.47 20.14
N ARG A 321 -14.59 -29.19 20.72
CA ARG A 321 -14.92 -27.85 21.27
C ARG A 321 -15.47 -27.84 22.69
N GLN A 322 -14.96 -28.72 23.55
CA GLN A 322 -15.19 -28.61 25.00
C GLN A 322 -13.82 -28.65 25.70
N CYS A 323 -12.99 -27.62 25.53
CA CYS A 323 -13.12 -26.30 26.21
C CYS A 323 -13.24 -26.38 27.75
N LEU A 324 -13.05 -27.56 28.35
CA LEU A 324 -13.14 -27.74 29.81
C LEU A 324 -11.85 -27.36 30.54
N GLU A 325 -10.68 -27.67 29.98
CA GLU A 325 -9.42 -27.65 30.75
C GLU A 325 -8.45 -26.51 30.38
N LEU A 326 -8.99 -25.49 29.68
CA LEU A 326 -8.63 -24.09 29.93
C LEU A 326 -8.80 -23.69 31.41
N ARG A 327 -9.52 -24.50 32.20
CA ARG A 327 -9.62 -24.43 33.66
C ARG A 327 -8.33 -24.80 34.40
N GLN A 328 -7.54 -25.77 33.91
CA GLN A 328 -6.32 -26.23 34.62
C GLN A 328 -5.28 -25.10 34.75
N MET A 329 -5.13 -24.29 33.70
CA MET A 329 -4.16 -23.17 33.66
C MET A 329 -4.47 -22.00 34.61
N TYR A 330 -5.63 -22.00 35.29
CA TYR A 330 -6.02 -20.92 36.21
C TYR A 330 -5.66 -21.23 37.67
N ASP A 331 -5.75 -22.50 38.09
CA ASP A 331 -5.53 -22.91 39.48
C ASP A 331 -4.03 -22.89 39.87
N GLU A 332 -3.13 -23.19 38.93
CA GLU A 332 -1.67 -23.16 39.15
C GLU A 332 -1.16 -21.76 39.54
N HIS A 333 -1.78 -20.71 38.99
CA HIS A 333 -1.29 -19.34 39.13
C HIS A 333 -1.65 -18.69 40.49
N LEU A 334 -2.58 -19.29 41.25
CA LEU A 334 -3.04 -18.79 42.55
C LEU A 334 -2.22 -19.32 43.73
N ALA A 335 -1.71 -20.56 43.63
CA ALA A 335 -0.99 -21.25 44.71
C ALA A 335 0.34 -20.57 45.06
N LEU A 336 1.13 -20.19 44.04
CA LEU A 336 2.46 -19.60 44.18
C LEU A 336 2.48 -18.27 44.96
N LYS A 337 1.34 -17.57 45.06
CA LYS A 337 1.26 -16.24 45.67
C LYS A 337 1.06 -16.24 47.20
N LYS A 338 0.68 -17.36 47.81
CA LYS A 338 0.46 -17.45 49.27
C LYS A 338 1.70 -17.85 50.08
N ALA A 339 2.57 -18.71 49.53
CA ALA A 339 3.73 -19.22 50.25
C ALA A 339 4.78 -18.14 50.60
N ALA A 340 4.85 -17.06 49.82
CA ALA A 340 5.92 -16.06 49.92
C ALA A 340 5.74 -15.01 51.05
N GLN A 341 4.59 -14.96 51.75
CA GLN A 341 4.30 -13.90 52.72
C GLN A 341 4.41 -14.32 54.20
N GLN A 342 4.50 -15.62 54.51
CA GLN A 342 4.49 -16.07 55.91
C GLN A 342 5.90 -16.19 56.53
N ALA A 343 6.92 -16.50 55.73
CA ALA A 343 8.29 -16.72 56.21
C ALA A 343 9.02 -15.47 56.74
N VAL A 344 8.52 -14.25 56.49
CA VAL A 344 9.19 -12.99 56.85
C VAL A 344 8.84 -12.53 58.27
N GLN A 345 7.74 -13.01 58.86
CA GLN A 345 7.25 -12.50 60.15
C GLN A 345 7.87 -13.19 61.38
N GLU A 346 8.50 -14.35 61.21
CA GLU A 346 9.05 -15.15 62.33
C GLU A 346 10.48 -14.74 62.74
N GLU A 347 11.20 -13.94 61.94
CA GLU A 347 12.60 -13.55 62.21
C GLU A 347 12.74 -12.28 63.08
N GLU A 348 11.75 -11.38 63.13
CA GLU A 348 11.90 -10.06 63.77
C GLU A 348 11.76 -10.06 65.32
N GLU A 349 11.04 -11.01 65.91
CA GLU A 349 10.68 -10.93 67.34
C GLU A 349 11.82 -11.33 68.30
N ALA A 350 12.74 -12.19 67.87
CA ALA A 350 13.78 -12.77 68.73
C ALA A 350 14.83 -11.77 69.25
N PHE A 351 15.03 -10.64 68.55
CA PHE A 351 16.16 -9.73 68.81
C PHE A 351 15.99 -8.83 70.05
N ARG A 352 14.76 -8.58 70.51
CA ARG A 352 14.46 -7.54 71.52
C ARG A 352 14.82 -7.91 72.97
N GLY A 353 15.07 -9.18 73.28
CA GLY A 353 15.21 -9.64 74.67
C GLY A 353 16.53 -9.32 75.38
N GLN A 354 17.64 -9.11 74.66
CA GLN A 354 18.99 -9.17 75.28
C GLN A 354 19.55 -7.83 75.78
N MET A 355 18.93 -6.69 75.47
CA MET A 355 19.50 -5.36 75.74
C MET A 355 19.32 -4.85 77.19
N LEU A 356 18.32 -5.33 77.94
CA LEU A 356 17.97 -4.77 79.25
C LEU A 356 18.90 -5.19 80.40
N ALA A 357 19.73 -6.21 80.21
CA ALA A 357 20.60 -6.75 81.27
C ALA A 357 21.83 -5.86 81.59
N ARG A 358 22.25 -4.97 80.69
CA ARG A 358 23.50 -4.19 80.83
C ARG A 358 23.41 -2.95 81.72
N LEU A 359 22.21 -2.49 82.08
CA LEU A 359 22.01 -1.21 82.76
C LEU A 359 22.14 -1.26 84.29
N ALA A 360 22.39 -2.44 84.87
CA ALA A 360 22.31 -2.66 86.32
C ALA A 360 23.66 -2.56 87.07
N GLU A 361 24.80 -2.43 86.37
CA GLU A 361 26.14 -2.48 86.98
C GLU A 361 26.78 -1.09 87.20
N ASP A 362 26.43 -0.08 86.40
CA ASP A 362 27.10 1.23 86.39
C ASP A 362 26.79 2.11 87.63
N ASP A 363 25.57 2.05 88.18
CA ASP A 363 25.09 2.92 89.27
C ASP A 363 25.91 2.81 90.58
N ARG A 364 26.70 1.74 90.75
CA ARG A 364 27.35 1.41 92.03
C ARG A 364 28.69 2.10 92.27
N ILE A 365 29.28 2.76 91.27
CA ILE A 365 30.63 3.34 91.32
C ILE A 365 30.64 4.84 91.70
N GLU A 366 29.49 5.51 91.64
CA GLU A 366 29.40 6.98 91.68
C GLU A 366 29.80 7.64 93.01
N GLN A 367 29.36 7.10 94.15
CA GLN A 367 29.20 7.89 95.38
C GLN A 367 30.53 8.27 96.08
N MET A 368 31.53 7.38 96.12
CA MET A 368 32.83 7.65 96.78
C MET A 368 33.66 8.75 96.08
N ASN A 369 33.36 9.07 94.81
CA ASN A 369 34.07 10.11 94.07
C ASN A 369 33.60 11.55 94.41
N ALA A 370 32.57 11.73 95.23
CA ALA A 370 31.91 13.04 95.42
C ALA A 370 32.77 14.11 96.15
N GLN A 371 33.64 13.73 97.10
CA GLN A 371 34.31 14.73 97.95
C GLN A 371 35.63 15.25 97.34
N LYS A 372 36.42 14.39 96.68
CA LYS A 372 37.58 14.82 95.86
C LYS A 372 37.16 15.65 94.65
N ARG A 373 35.92 15.48 94.14
CA ARG A 373 35.33 16.35 93.11
C ARG A 373 35.32 17.83 93.55
N ARG A 374 34.87 18.18 94.76
CA ARG A 374 34.64 19.60 95.18
C ARG A 374 35.86 20.52 95.16
N MET A 375 37.03 20.09 95.64
CA MET A 375 38.22 20.97 95.66
C MET A 375 38.80 21.16 94.26
N LYS A 376 38.97 20.07 93.49
CA LYS A 376 39.37 20.16 92.09
C LYS A 376 38.36 20.95 91.25
N GLN A 377 37.07 20.86 91.55
CA GLN A 377 36.03 21.66 90.89
C GLN A 377 36.24 23.17 91.04
N LEU A 378 36.85 23.69 92.11
CA LEU A 378 37.08 25.14 92.26
C LEU A 378 38.27 25.65 91.44
N GLU A 379 39.36 24.90 91.40
CA GLU A 379 40.53 25.23 90.56
C GLU A 379 40.21 25.00 89.08
N HIS A 380 39.59 23.86 88.75
CA HIS A 380 39.04 23.63 87.42
C HIS A 380 38.00 24.69 87.07
N ARG A 381 37.14 25.16 87.98
CA ARG A 381 36.17 26.23 87.69
C ARG A 381 36.86 27.53 87.30
N ARG A 382 37.92 27.97 87.99
CA ARG A 382 38.67 29.18 87.60
C ARG A 382 39.45 29.00 86.29
N ALA A 383 40.02 27.82 86.05
CA ALA A 383 40.65 27.50 84.78
C ALA A 383 39.63 27.43 83.63
N VAL A 384 38.46 26.85 83.89
CA VAL A 384 37.33 26.73 82.95
C VAL A 384 36.66 28.09 82.74
N GLU A 385 36.57 28.98 83.71
CA GLU A 385 36.08 30.35 83.55
C GLU A 385 37.01 31.14 82.61
N LYS A 386 38.33 31.03 82.76
CA LYS A 386 39.29 31.58 81.78
C LYS A 386 39.19 30.92 80.41
N LEU A 387 39.13 29.58 80.35
CA LEU A 387 38.93 28.87 79.08
C LEU A 387 37.57 29.19 78.44
N ILE A 388 36.53 29.56 79.21
CA ILE A 388 35.24 30.03 78.72
C ILE A 388 35.36 31.47 78.20
N GLU A 389 36.10 32.36 78.87
CA GLU A 389 36.37 33.71 78.37
C GLU A 389 37.19 33.68 77.07
N ASP A 390 38.24 32.87 77.01
CA ASP A 390 39.07 32.75 75.81
C ASP A 390 38.34 31.99 74.70
N ARG A 391 37.55 30.96 75.02
CA ARG A 391 36.64 30.31 74.05
C ARG A 391 35.49 31.22 73.60
N ARG A 392 35.05 32.18 74.43
CA ARG A 392 34.10 33.24 74.03
C ARG A 392 34.76 34.24 73.08
N LYS A 393 36.00 34.68 73.35
CA LYS A 393 36.76 35.55 72.44
C LYS A 393 37.04 34.85 71.10
N GLN A 394 37.42 33.57 71.13
CA GLN A 394 37.57 32.74 69.93
C GLN A 394 36.23 32.60 69.19
N PHE A 395 35.16 32.20 69.88
CA PHE A 395 33.82 32.10 69.26
C PHE A 395 33.31 33.42 68.68
N ILE A 396 33.61 34.57 69.30
CA ILE A 396 33.28 35.88 68.74
C ILE A 396 34.13 36.16 67.49
N ALA A 397 35.46 36.01 67.56
CA ALA A 397 36.33 36.23 66.41
C ALA A 397 36.06 35.26 65.23
N ASP A 398 35.69 34.01 65.53
CA ASP A 398 35.32 33.01 64.54
C ASP A 398 33.91 33.29 63.97
N LYS A 399 32.98 33.83 64.76
CA LYS A 399 31.68 34.34 64.26
C LYS A 399 31.81 35.62 63.44
N GLU A 400 32.74 36.51 63.79
CA GLU A 400 33.08 37.69 62.99
C GLU A 400 33.67 37.27 61.65
N ARG A 401 34.60 36.29 61.63
CA ARG A 401 35.11 35.66 60.40
C ARG A 401 34.02 34.99 59.58
N GLU A 402 33.15 34.17 60.20
CA GLU A 402 32.01 33.56 59.50
C GLU A 402 31.11 34.62 58.85
N LEU A 403 30.86 35.75 59.53
CA LEU A 403 30.05 36.85 58.99
C LEU A 403 30.77 37.61 57.87
N GLU A 404 32.09 37.78 57.94
CA GLU A 404 32.90 38.34 56.84
C GLU A 404 32.94 37.40 55.63
N GLU A 405 33.09 36.09 55.84
CA GLU A 405 33.04 35.06 54.81
C GLU A 405 31.66 34.99 54.15
N ILE A 406 30.57 34.99 54.94
CA ILE A 406 29.19 35.06 54.43
C ILE A 406 28.99 36.33 53.59
N GLN A 407 29.39 37.52 54.06
CA GLN A 407 29.26 38.76 53.27
C GLN A 407 30.10 38.73 51.98
N LEU A 408 31.26 38.08 51.99
CA LEU A 408 32.07 37.88 50.79
C LEU A 408 31.42 36.86 49.83
N GLU A 409 30.77 35.83 50.34
CA GLU A 409 30.00 34.88 49.53
C GLU A 409 28.71 35.47 48.98
N GLU A 410 27.97 36.26 49.75
CA GLU A 410 26.81 37.02 49.29
C GLU A 410 27.20 37.94 48.13
N ARG A 411 28.23 38.77 48.31
CA ARG A 411 28.74 39.63 47.22
C ARG A 411 29.22 38.83 46.01
N ARG A 412 29.84 37.65 46.19
CA ARG A 412 30.19 36.75 45.08
C ARG A 412 28.94 36.23 44.36
N GLN A 413 27.91 35.82 45.12
CA GLN A 413 26.63 35.36 44.56
C GLN A 413 25.88 36.48 43.84
N GLU A 414 25.84 37.70 44.37
CA GLU A 414 25.23 38.87 43.72
C GLU A 414 25.91 39.19 42.39
N ASN A 415 27.25 39.22 42.36
CA ASN A 415 28.01 39.38 41.11
C ASN A 415 27.68 38.25 40.11
N ILE A 416 27.63 36.99 40.55
CA ILE A 416 27.25 35.86 39.70
C ILE A 416 25.81 36.00 39.18
N ARG A 417 24.85 36.43 40.02
CA ARG A 417 23.45 36.67 39.63
C ARG A 417 23.34 37.79 38.59
N ALA A 418 24.08 38.89 38.76
CA ALA A 418 24.14 39.97 37.78
C ALA A 418 24.69 39.48 36.42
N ILE A 419 25.79 38.70 36.44
CA ILE A 419 26.37 38.09 35.23
C ILE A 419 25.40 37.08 34.59
N VAL A 420 24.68 36.29 35.38
CA VAL A 420 23.62 35.39 34.87
C VAL A 420 22.52 36.19 34.18
N GLU A 421 22.07 37.30 34.78
CA GLU A 421 20.99 38.12 34.23
C GLU A 421 21.42 38.87 32.94
N GLU A 422 22.64 39.41 32.88
CA GLU A 422 23.22 39.93 31.63
C GLU A 422 23.25 38.89 30.51
N GLU A 423 23.71 37.67 30.83
CA GLU A 423 23.83 36.57 29.87
C GLU A 423 22.45 36.01 29.48
N ARG A 424 21.46 36.05 30.39
CA ARG A 424 20.04 35.74 30.12
C ARG A 424 19.48 36.72 29.08
N GLN A 425 19.64 38.01 29.31
CA GLN A 425 19.19 39.08 28.41
C GLN A 425 19.92 39.04 27.07
N LYS A 426 21.22 38.73 27.05
CA LYS A 426 22.00 38.55 25.81
C LYS A 426 21.49 37.38 24.97
N LEU A 427 21.29 36.21 25.56
CA LEU A 427 20.71 35.04 24.88
C LEU A 427 19.31 35.34 24.34
N LEU A 428 18.49 36.07 25.09
CA LEU A 428 17.16 36.50 24.62
C LEU A 428 17.27 37.45 23.42
N LYS A 429 18.11 38.49 23.45
CA LYS A 429 18.33 39.41 22.31
C LYS A 429 18.86 38.69 21.07
N GLU A 430 19.76 37.71 21.22
CA GLU A 430 20.34 36.96 20.11
C GLU A 430 19.36 35.96 19.45
N HIS A 431 18.36 35.45 20.19
CA HIS A 431 17.51 34.34 19.74
C HIS A 431 16.00 34.65 19.63
N ALA A 432 15.44 35.54 20.46
CA ALA A 432 13.99 35.76 20.52
C ALA A 432 13.41 36.25 19.19
N SER A 433 14.05 37.24 18.54
CA SER A 433 13.68 37.74 17.21
C SER A 433 13.62 36.63 16.14
N LYS A 434 14.57 35.69 16.18
CA LYS A 434 14.63 34.53 15.26
C LYS A 434 13.58 33.46 15.58
N LEU A 435 13.04 33.46 16.80
CA LEU A 435 12.12 32.48 17.37
C LEU A 435 10.71 33.04 17.63
N LEU A 436 10.39 34.22 17.10
CA LEU A 436 9.06 34.80 17.19
C LEU A 436 7.99 33.81 16.69
N GLY A 437 6.92 33.63 17.47
CA GLY A 437 5.88 32.62 17.24
C GLY A 437 6.22 31.20 17.74
N TYR A 438 7.48 30.86 17.97
CA TYR A 438 7.93 29.50 18.34
C TYR A 438 8.46 29.38 19.78
N LEU A 439 8.69 30.51 20.46
CA LEU A 439 9.07 30.55 21.87
C LEU A 439 7.99 29.91 22.78
N PRO A 440 8.36 29.04 23.74
CA PRO A 440 7.47 28.62 24.82
C PRO A 440 7.04 29.78 25.74
N ARG A 441 5.90 29.63 26.43
CA ARG A 441 5.44 30.58 27.46
C ARG A 441 6.31 30.48 28.72
N GLY A 442 6.38 31.55 29.52
CA GLY A 442 7.15 31.59 30.78
C GLY A 442 8.68 31.70 30.63
N ILE A 443 9.17 32.17 29.48
CA ILE A 443 10.61 32.41 29.23
C ILE A 443 10.99 33.89 29.40
N LEU A 444 10.04 34.79 29.16
CA LEU A 444 10.21 36.24 29.21
C LEU A 444 9.53 36.78 30.47
N ARG A 445 10.22 37.67 31.18
CA ARG A 445 9.64 38.59 32.16
C ARG A 445 9.07 39.81 31.43
N GLU A 446 8.33 40.64 32.15
CA GLU A 446 7.76 41.87 31.57
C GLU A 446 8.87 42.83 31.12
N ASP A 447 9.93 42.98 31.93
CA ASP A 447 11.14 43.77 31.60
C ASP A 447 11.86 43.30 30.31
N ASP A 448 11.76 42.01 29.96
CA ASP A 448 12.40 41.47 28.75
C ASP A 448 11.70 41.94 27.47
N LEU A 449 10.40 42.24 27.52
CA LEU A 449 9.63 42.64 26.34
C LEU A 449 10.04 44.03 25.85
N ASP A 450 10.33 44.93 26.78
CA ASP A 450 10.80 46.29 26.49
C ASP A 450 12.20 46.29 25.86
N MET A 451 13.03 45.33 26.27
CA MET A 451 14.37 45.07 25.74
C MET A 451 14.41 44.37 24.37
N LEU A 452 13.26 43.91 23.85
CA LEU A 452 13.12 43.18 22.58
C LEU A 452 12.37 43.98 21.48
N GLY A 453 11.83 45.16 21.81
CA GLY A 453 11.23 46.09 20.85
C GLY A 453 9.73 45.88 20.61
N GLU A 454 9.07 46.94 20.12
CA GLU A 454 7.60 47.02 20.09
C GLU A 454 6.95 46.03 19.12
N GLU A 455 7.59 45.77 17.97
CA GLU A 455 7.14 44.76 17.00
C GLU A 455 7.07 43.36 17.64
N PHE A 456 8.09 43.01 18.44
CA PHE A 456 8.13 41.75 19.19
C PHE A 456 7.04 41.73 20.27
N ARG A 457 6.89 42.81 21.05
CA ARG A 457 5.85 42.96 22.09
C ARG A 457 4.44 42.73 21.50
N LEU A 458 4.11 43.39 20.39
CA LEU A 458 2.82 43.26 19.70
C LEU A 458 2.56 41.86 19.15
N ALA A 459 3.56 41.23 18.52
CA ALA A 459 3.42 39.89 17.97
C ALA A 459 3.34 38.80 19.06
N TYR A 460 4.01 39.00 20.20
CA TYR A 460 3.91 38.12 21.37
C TYR A 460 2.53 38.24 22.05
N GLN A 461 2.03 39.47 22.23
CA GLN A 461 0.73 39.73 22.87
C GLN A 461 -0.46 39.18 22.08
N LYS A 462 -0.48 39.27 20.74
CA LYS A 462 -1.56 38.70 19.91
C LYS A 462 -1.77 37.20 20.17
N ARG A 463 -0.68 36.43 20.13
CA ARG A 463 -0.65 34.99 20.46
C ARG A 463 -1.01 34.69 21.94
N GLY A 464 -1.04 35.70 22.79
CA GLY A 464 -1.56 35.61 24.16
C GLY A 464 -3.07 35.45 24.21
N GLY A 465 -3.80 36.16 23.34
CA GLY A 465 -5.26 36.10 23.23
C GLY A 465 -5.77 34.86 22.47
N ASP A 466 -5.12 34.50 21.36
CA ASP A 466 -5.59 33.47 20.42
C ASP A 466 -5.74 32.04 21.01
N THR A 467 -5.26 31.78 22.24
CA THR A 467 -5.33 30.46 22.88
C THR A 467 -6.42 30.33 23.95
N PHE A 468 -7.20 31.37 24.24
CA PHE A 468 -8.31 31.28 25.21
C PHE A 468 -9.56 30.56 24.64
N SER A 469 -9.46 29.98 23.44
CA SER A 469 -10.54 29.31 22.72
C SER A 469 -10.25 27.85 22.31
N GLU A 470 -9.11 27.25 22.71
CA GLU A 470 -8.74 25.86 22.37
C GLU A 470 -8.68 24.90 23.59
N GLU A 471 -9.14 25.34 24.77
CA GLU A 471 -9.36 24.47 25.95
C GLU A 471 -10.82 24.57 26.44
N SER A 472 -11.73 23.85 25.77
CA SER A 472 -13.12 23.55 26.18
C SER A 472 -13.65 22.33 25.43
#